data_AF-A0A150UZ72-F1
#
_entry.id   AF-A0A150UZ72-F1
#
_cell.length_a   1.000
_cell.length_b   1.000
_cell.length_c   1.000
_cell.angle_alpha   90.00
_cell.angle_beta   90.00
_cell.angle_gamma   90.00
#
_symmetry.space_group_name_H-M   'P 1'
#
loop_
_entity.id
_entity.type
_entity.pdbx_description
1 polymer ?
#
loop_
_entity_poly.entity_id
_entity_poly.type
_entity_poly.pdbx_seq_one_letter_code
_entity_poly.pdbx_strand_id
1 'polypeptide(L)'
;SPIVLDGISLPGLIQYVLDEHDSPSLMVVCGTKAAFLEQLEAASARSFLKCPTLRILSTSKDVNLIFCPDITHLRALLARQTLIPHQPDSIKEGRRILVILNLLQLHRPTSAFSVQGVNRTFSVAVEAAHHTNSRLVLADVWDEEVSILNVTTKSFRSSERGWVGRTVKLRTIAERWCIFK
;
A
#
# COMPACT_ATOMS: atom_id res chain seq x y z
N SER A 1 -2.79 15.65 1.03
CA SER A 1 -3.74 14.62 0.54
C SER A 1 -2.99 13.39 0.08
N PRO A 2 -3.48 12.18 0.41
CA PRO A 2 -2.98 10.90 -0.12
C PRO A 2 -3.09 10.82 -1.65
N ILE A 3 -2.18 10.08 -2.27
CA ILE A 3 -2.22 9.84 -3.72
C ILE A 3 -2.13 8.35 -4.04
N VAL A 4 -2.71 7.98 -5.17
CA VAL A 4 -2.47 6.69 -5.85
C VAL A 4 -1.60 6.97 -7.07
N LEU A 5 -0.54 6.19 -7.26
CA LEU A 5 0.21 6.16 -8.52
C LEU A 5 -0.34 5.00 -9.36
N ASP A 6 -1.23 5.32 -10.29
CA ASP A 6 -2.00 4.33 -11.02
C ASP A 6 -1.22 3.76 -12.20
N GLY A 7 -1.24 2.44 -12.37
CA GLY A 7 -0.48 1.77 -13.44
C GLY A 7 1.04 1.95 -13.38
N ILE A 8 1.60 2.47 -12.28
CA ILE A 8 3.05 2.67 -12.15
C ILE A 8 3.77 1.32 -12.08
N SER A 9 4.87 1.18 -12.83
CA SER A 9 5.73 0.01 -12.72
C SER A 9 6.53 0.05 -11.40
N LEU A 10 6.93 -1.12 -10.88
CA LEU A 10 7.79 -1.19 -9.70
C LEU A 10 9.10 -0.37 -9.87
N PRO A 11 9.84 -0.49 -11.00
CA PRO A 11 10.88 0.45 -11.42
C PRO A 11 10.53 1.93 -11.25
N GLY A 12 9.39 2.36 -11.80
CA GLY A 12 8.95 3.75 -11.77
C GLY A 12 8.58 4.20 -10.36
N LEU A 13 7.98 3.33 -9.55
CA LEU A 13 7.66 3.62 -8.15
C LEU A 13 8.93 3.85 -7.33
N ILE A 14 9.94 3.00 -7.51
CA ILE A 14 11.23 3.15 -6.83
C ILE A 14 11.87 4.48 -7.22
N GLN A 15 11.89 4.81 -8.51
CA GLN A 15 12.44 6.07 -8.98
C GLN A 15 11.68 7.28 -8.41
N TYR A 16 10.34 7.23 -8.42
CA TYR A 16 9.50 8.25 -7.80
C TYR A 16 9.84 8.47 -6.33
N VAL A 17 10.03 7.39 -5.54
CA VAL A 17 10.41 7.52 -4.13
C VAL A 17 11.77 8.19 -3.99
N LEU A 18 12.75 7.78 -4.79
CA LEU A 18 14.09 8.37 -4.74
C LEU A 18 14.09 9.86 -5.10
N ASP A 19 13.27 10.27 -6.06
CA ASP A 19 13.18 11.65 -6.53
C ASP A 19 12.39 12.55 -5.56
N GLU A 20 11.40 11.99 -4.88
CA GLU A 20 10.41 12.78 -4.13
C GLU A 20 10.53 12.70 -2.60
N HIS A 21 11.33 11.77 -2.07
CA HIS A 21 11.44 11.57 -0.63
C HIS A 21 12.31 12.62 0.06
N ASP A 22 11.86 13.01 1.25
CA ASP A 22 12.69 13.68 2.26
C ASP A 22 12.90 12.76 3.47
N SER A 23 14.02 12.96 4.17
CA SER A 23 14.47 12.04 5.23
C SER A 23 13.72 12.24 6.57
N PRO A 24 13.35 11.16 7.29
CA PRO A 24 13.25 9.76 6.86
C PRO A 24 11.87 9.41 6.28
N SER A 25 11.84 8.60 5.22
CA SER A 25 10.63 8.07 4.58
C SER A 25 10.48 6.56 4.81
N LEU A 26 9.25 6.04 4.68
CA LEU A 26 8.91 4.64 4.93
C LEU A 26 8.26 4.03 3.68
N MET A 27 8.85 2.95 3.18
CA MET A 27 8.27 2.12 2.12
C MET A 27 7.84 0.78 2.71
N VAL A 28 6.55 0.49 2.63
CA VAL A 28 5.94 -0.77 3.06
C VAL A 28 5.61 -1.61 1.84
N VAL A 29 6.17 -2.81 1.78
CA VAL A 29 5.88 -3.80 0.74
C VAL A 29 4.98 -4.87 1.33
N CYS A 30 3.76 -4.95 0.81
CA CYS A 30 2.79 -5.95 1.21
C CYS A 30 3.09 -7.28 0.49
N GLY A 31 3.72 -8.20 1.20
CA GLY A 31 4.25 -9.45 0.69
C GLY A 31 5.53 -9.86 1.39
N THR A 32 6.22 -10.85 0.82
CA THR A 32 7.51 -11.32 1.33
C THR A 32 8.67 -10.64 0.60
N LYS A 33 9.82 -10.57 1.27
CA LYS A 33 11.06 -10.09 0.65
C LYS A 33 11.44 -10.89 -0.60
N ALA A 34 11.28 -12.21 -0.57
CA ALA A 34 11.61 -13.08 -1.70
C ALA A 34 10.75 -12.75 -2.94
N ALA A 35 9.43 -12.65 -2.77
CA ALA A 35 8.53 -12.32 -3.87
C ALA A 35 8.79 -10.93 -4.45
N PHE A 36 9.13 -9.96 -3.60
CA PHE A 36 9.50 -8.62 -4.04
C PHE A 36 10.79 -8.61 -4.86
N LEU A 37 11.82 -9.33 -4.40
CA LEU A 37 13.09 -9.42 -5.13
C LEU A 37 12.90 -10.10 -6.49
N GLU A 38 12.12 -11.17 -6.56
CA GLU A 38 11.79 -11.84 -7.81
C GLU A 38 11.05 -10.90 -8.79
N GLN A 39 10.05 -10.16 -8.31
CA GLN A 39 9.35 -9.16 -9.13
C GLN A 39 10.28 -8.05 -9.61
N LEU A 40 11.21 -7.61 -8.77
CA LEU A 40 12.16 -6.56 -9.10
C LEU A 40 13.20 -7.04 -10.11
N GLU A 41 13.72 -8.25 -9.97
CA GLU A 41 14.62 -8.87 -10.95
C GLU A 41 13.92 -9.04 -12.30
N ALA A 42 12.68 -9.53 -12.31
CA ALA A 42 11.89 -9.65 -13.53
C ALA A 42 11.64 -8.29 -14.19
N ALA A 43 11.39 -7.24 -13.40
CA ALA A 43 11.19 -5.88 -13.90
C ALA A 43 12.50 -5.22 -14.39
N SER A 44 13.63 -5.50 -13.71
CA SER A 44 14.98 -5.06 -14.11
C SER A 44 15.48 -5.80 -15.35
N ALA A 45 15.11 -7.06 -15.57
CA ALA A 45 15.41 -7.75 -16.83
C ALA A 45 14.68 -7.12 -18.04
N ARG A 46 13.53 -6.48 -17.80
CA ARG A 46 12.68 -5.85 -18.83
C ARG A 46 12.91 -4.35 -18.97
N SER A 47 13.62 -3.72 -18.05
CA SER A 47 13.90 -2.28 -18.05
C SER A 47 15.41 -2.05 -17.98
N PHE A 48 15.94 -0.98 -18.58
CA PHE A 48 17.38 -0.66 -18.47
C PHE A 48 17.84 -0.28 -17.05
N LEU A 49 17.02 -0.51 -16.01
CA LEU A 49 17.42 -0.41 -14.62
C LEU A 49 18.49 -1.46 -14.32
N LYS A 50 19.74 -1.08 -14.56
CA LYS A 50 20.90 -1.77 -13.98
C LYS A 50 20.74 -1.76 -12.44
N CYS A 51 21.55 -2.54 -11.76
CA CYS A 51 21.67 -2.60 -10.30
C CYS A 51 21.72 -1.28 -9.48
N PRO A 52 21.89 -0.03 -10.00
CA PRO A 52 21.89 1.14 -9.14
C PRO A 52 20.66 1.34 -8.27
N THR A 53 19.41 1.16 -8.73
CA THR A 53 18.21 1.58 -7.96
C THR A 53 17.94 0.76 -6.71
N LEU A 54 18.10 -0.56 -6.75
CA LEU A 54 17.96 -1.42 -5.56
C LEU A 54 19.11 -1.17 -4.58
N ARG A 55 20.34 -0.99 -5.10
CA ARG A 55 21.47 -0.58 -4.28
C ARG A 55 21.19 0.80 -3.67
N ILE A 56 20.64 1.76 -4.41
CA ILE A 56 20.32 3.11 -3.94
C ILE A 56 19.23 3.07 -2.87
N LEU A 57 18.15 2.29 -3.03
CA LEU A 57 17.17 2.10 -1.95
C LEU A 57 17.77 1.40 -0.74
N SER A 58 18.57 0.35 -0.95
CA SER A 58 19.22 -0.41 0.12
C SER A 58 20.35 0.37 0.80
N THR A 59 20.96 1.34 0.13
CA THR A 59 22.01 2.23 0.66
C THR A 59 21.46 3.58 1.11
N SER A 60 20.22 3.90 0.74
CA SER A 60 19.54 5.09 1.24
C SER A 60 19.34 4.87 2.72
N LYS A 61 20.08 5.65 3.51
CA LYS A 61 19.98 5.62 4.97
C LYS A 61 18.63 6.16 5.45
N ASP A 62 17.88 6.78 4.54
CA ASP A 62 16.72 7.60 4.84
C ASP A 62 15.40 7.00 4.32
N VAL A 63 15.45 5.86 3.60
CA VAL A 63 14.25 5.08 3.25
C VAL A 63 14.24 3.78 4.03
N ASN A 64 13.36 3.68 5.01
CA ASN A 64 13.13 2.43 5.71
C ASN A 64 12.22 1.52 4.87
N LEU A 65 12.68 0.30 4.56
CA LEU A 65 11.92 -0.69 3.80
C LEU A 65 11.41 -1.79 4.73
N ILE A 66 10.09 -1.96 4.83
CA ILE A 66 9.45 -2.95 5.68
C ILE A 66 8.57 -3.88 4.84
N PHE A 67 8.67 -5.19 5.09
CA PHE A 67 7.83 -6.20 4.46
C PHE A 67 6.72 -6.66 5.41
N CYS A 68 5.48 -6.68 4.93
CA CYS A 68 4.32 -7.15 5.69
C CYS A 68 3.72 -8.39 5.00
N PRO A 69 3.86 -9.60 5.57
CA PRO A 69 3.39 -10.83 4.93
C PRO A 69 1.87 -10.99 4.98
N ASP A 70 1.18 -10.31 5.92
CA ASP A 70 -0.27 -10.35 6.06
C ASP A 70 -0.83 -9.01 6.57
N ILE A 71 -2.16 -8.92 6.56
CA ILE A 71 -2.90 -7.72 6.95
C ILE A 71 -2.74 -7.36 8.44
N THR A 72 -2.48 -8.34 9.30
CA THR A 72 -2.27 -8.12 10.74
C THR A 72 -0.96 -7.39 10.96
N HIS A 73 0.12 -7.83 10.29
CA HIS A 73 1.42 -7.17 10.31
C HIS A 73 1.33 -5.73 9.78
N LEU A 74 0.65 -5.52 8.65
CA LEU A 74 0.46 -4.18 8.09
C LEU A 74 -0.27 -3.27 9.08
N ARG A 75 -1.39 -3.72 9.65
CA ARG A 75 -2.19 -2.92 10.59
C ARG A 75 -1.43 -2.62 11.88
N ALA A 76 -0.70 -3.60 12.43
CA ALA A 76 0.13 -3.39 13.60
C ALA A 76 1.25 -2.38 13.33
N LEU A 77 1.91 -2.46 12.16
CA LEU A 77 2.93 -1.50 11.76
C LEU A 77 2.37 -0.08 11.67
N LEU A 78 1.24 0.12 11.00
CA LEU A 78 0.61 1.42 10.83
C LEU A 78 0.12 1.98 12.18
N ALA A 79 -0.49 1.16 13.03
CA ALA A 79 -0.88 1.56 14.38
C ALA A 79 0.33 1.95 15.24
N ARG A 80 1.48 1.29 15.09
CA ARG A 80 2.70 1.70 15.80
C ARG A 80 3.12 3.13 15.44
N GLN A 81 2.92 3.56 14.20
CA GLN A 81 3.26 4.92 13.77
C GLN A 81 2.43 5.99 14.50
N THR A 82 1.19 5.68 14.87
CA THR A 82 0.32 6.59 15.61
C THR A 82 0.64 6.63 17.11
N LEU A 83 1.40 5.67 17.62
CA LEU A 83 1.79 5.58 19.04
C LEU A 83 3.11 6.31 19.35
N ILE A 84 3.92 6.62 18.33
CA ILE A 84 5.16 7.36 18.51
C ILE A 84 4.79 8.84 18.70
N PRO A 85 5.11 9.47 19.85
CA PRO A 85 4.78 10.88 20.07
C PRO A 85 5.37 11.74 18.97
N HIS A 86 4.54 12.55 18.34
CA HIS A 86 5.02 13.57 17.42
C HIS A 86 5.88 14.55 18.23
N GLN A 87 7.19 14.56 18.00
CA GLN A 87 8.06 15.60 18.53
C GLN A 87 7.83 16.86 17.68
N PRO A 88 7.32 17.96 18.22
CA PRO A 88 6.95 19.15 17.44
C PRO A 88 8.16 19.93 16.89
N ASP A 89 9.39 19.56 17.26
CA ASP A 89 10.57 20.40 17.07
C ASP A 89 11.50 19.90 15.97
N SER A 90 11.02 19.89 14.74
CA SER A 90 11.85 20.01 13.54
C SER A 90 10.94 20.37 12.37
N ILE A 91 10.78 21.67 12.14
CA ILE A 91 10.29 22.23 10.88
C ILE A 91 11.33 21.92 9.79
N LYS A 92 11.60 20.65 9.53
CA LYS A 92 12.13 20.25 8.25
C LYS A 92 10.89 20.13 7.38
N GLU A 93 10.69 21.14 6.54
CA GLU A 93 9.70 21.22 5.45
C GLU A 93 9.91 20.12 4.38
N GLY A 94 10.51 19.00 4.77
CA GLY A 94 10.69 17.84 3.94
C GLY A 94 9.43 16.98 3.98
N ARG A 95 8.88 16.70 2.81
CA ARG A 95 7.65 15.93 2.62
C ARG A 95 7.95 14.44 2.76
N ARG A 96 8.16 13.96 3.99
CA ARG A 96 8.29 12.53 4.30
C ARG A 96 7.23 11.73 3.56
N ILE A 97 7.58 10.58 3.01
CA ILE A 97 6.66 9.75 2.26
C ILE A 97 6.41 8.44 3.00
N LEU A 98 5.14 8.06 3.10
CA LEU A 98 4.70 6.72 3.45
C LEU A 98 4.19 6.05 2.17
N VAL A 99 4.95 5.11 1.63
CA VAL A 99 4.53 4.31 0.47
C VAL A 99 3.98 2.98 0.95
N ILE A 100 2.83 2.55 0.43
CA ILE A 100 2.32 1.19 0.61
C ILE A 100 2.10 0.56 -0.76
N LEU A 101 2.90 -0.45 -1.06
CA LEU A 101 2.85 -1.23 -2.30
C LEU A 101 2.06 -2.53 -2.08
N ASN A 102 1.13 -2.84 -2.99
CA ASN A 102 0.36 -4.10 -3.05
C ASN A 102 -0.52 -4.39 -1.81
N LEU A 103 -1.07 -3.36 -1.17
CA LEU A 103 -1.96 -3.50 -0.01
C LEU A 103 -3.11 -4.49 -0.24
N LEU A 104 -3.75 -4.44 -1.42
CA LEU A 104 -4.88 -5.28 -1.79
C LEU A 104 -4.50 -6.76 -1.84
N GLN A 105 -3.23 -7.09 -2.11
CA GLN A 105 -2.74 -8.47 -2.09
C GLN A 105 -2.91 -9.14 -0.72
N LEU A 106 -2.76 -8.39 0.38
CA LEU A 106 -2.97 -8.92 1.74
C LEU A 106 -4.44 -9.16 2.07
N HIS A 107 -5.34 -8.49 1.36
CA HIS A 107 -6.77 -8.68 1.55
C HIS A 107 -7.30 -9.87 0.78
N ARG A 108 -6.86 -10.09 -0.47
CA ARG A 108 -7.36 -11.16 -1.37
C ARG A 108 -7.58 -12.53 -0.73
N PRO A 109 -6.66 -13.09 0.08
CA PRO A 109 -6.87 -14.41 0.69
C PRO A 109 -7.82 -14.39 1.91
N THR A 110 -8.37 -13.25 2.28
CA THR A 110 -9.16 -13.06 3.51
C THR A 110 -10.63 -12.79 3.20
N SER A 111 -11.51 -13.14 4.14
CA SER A 111 -12.93 -12.73 4.11
C SER A 111 -13.13 -11.22 4.19
N ALA A 112 -12.07 -10.46 4.51
CA ALA A 112 -12.04 -9.01 4.57
C ALA A 112 -11.60 -8.36 3.24
N PHE A 113 -11.53 -9.12 2.14
CA PHE A 113 -11.48 -8.54 0.80
C PHE A 113 -12.87 -8.03 0.40
N SER A 114 -13.22 -6.89 0.97
CA SER A 114 -14.51 -6.23 0.83
C SER A 114 -14.35 -4.72 0.96
N VAL A 115 -15.38 -3.96 0.61
CA VAL A 115 -15.40 -2.51 0.84
C VAL A 115 -15.16 -2.17 2.30
N GLN A 116 -15.82 -2.88 3.22
CA GLN A 116 -15.65 -2.68 4.66
C GLN A 116 -14.21 -2.95 5.12
N GLY A 117 -13.64 -4.08 4.71
CA GLY A 117 -12.31 -4.49 5.11
C GLY A 117 -11.23 -3.56 4.58
N VAL A 118 -11.30 -3.23 3.29
CA VAL A 118 -10.34 -2.32 2.61
C VAL A 118 -10.44 -0.90 3.16
N ASN A 119 -11.65 -0.35 3.35
CA ASN A 119 -11.82 0.98 3.97
C ASN A 119 -11.20 1.07 5.36
N ARG A 120 -11.31 0.01 6.17
CA ARG A 120 -10.68 -0.01 7.49
C ARG A 120 -9.16 0.10 7.39
N THR A 121 -8.54 -0.59 6.43
CA THR A 121 -7.08 -0.51 6.23
C THR A 121 -6.68 0.86 5.68
N PHE A 122 -7.44 1.45 4.75
CA PHE A 122 -7.19 2.82 4.27
C PHE A 122 -7.30 3.87 5.37
N SER A 123 -8.34 3.79 6.21
CA SER A 123 -8.48 4.70 7.34
C SER A 123 -7.25 4.64 8.26
N VAL A 124 -6.75 3.45 8.57
CA VAL A 124 -5.55 3.29 9.41
C VAL A 124 -4.28 3.80 8.71
N ALA A 125 -4.15 3.61 7.39
CA ALA A 125 -3.01 4.11 6.62
C ALA A 125 -2.99 5.64 6.53
N VAL A 126 -4.15 6.25 6.30
CA VAL A 126 -4.33 7.71 6.25
C VAL A 126 -4.04 8.33 7.61
N GLU A 127 -4.55 7.73 8.68
CA GLU A 127 -4.29 8.15 10.06
C GLU A 127 -2.79 8.07 10.40
N ALA A 128 -2.14 6.96 10.07
CA ALA A 128 -0.70 6.79 10.28
C ALA A 128 0.13 7.84 9.51
N ALA A 129 -0.23 8.12 8.26
CA ALA A 129 0.44 9.14 7.46
C ALA A 129 0.24 10.55 8.02
N HIS A 130 -0.98 10.86 8.48
CA HIS A 130 -1.29 12.14 9.12
C HIS A 130 -0.47 12.32 10.41
N HIS A 131 -0.43 11.30 11.26
CA HIS A 131 0.34 11.33 12.51
C HIS A 131 1.85 11.50 12.32
N THR A 132 2.41 10.95 11.25
CA THR A 132 3.85 11.05 10.95
C THR A 132 4.20 12.25 10.06
N ASN A 133 3.25 13.14 9.79
CA ASN A 133 3.37 14.24 8.83
C ASN A 133 3.93 13.78 7.48
N SER A 134 3.47 12.62 7.00
CA SER A 134 3.93 12.00 5.77
C SER A 134 2.89 12.10 4.65
N ARG A 135 3.32 12.30 3.41
CA ARG A 135 2.49 12.08 2.23
C ARG A 135 2.29 10.58 2.03
N LEU A 136 1.04 10.12 2.14
CA LEU A 136 0.67 8.75 1.79
C LEU A 136 0.64 8.55 0.27
N VAL A 137 1.31 7.50 -0.20
CA VAL A 137 1.35 7.06 -1.59
C VAL A 137 0.96 5.59 -1.65
N LEU A 138 -0.06 5.25 -2.42
CA LEU A 138 -0.49 3.87 -2.66
C LEU A 138 -0.17 3.46 -4.09
N ALA A 139 0.33 2.23 -4.27
CA ALA A 139 0.55 1.62 -5.58
C ALA A 139 -0.01 0.20 -5.55
N ASP A 140 -1.01 -0.07 -6.39
CA ASP A 140 -1.73 -1.34 -6.45
C ASP A 140 -2.50 -1.47 -7.78
N VAL A 141 -3.22 -2.58 -7.95
CA VAL A 141 -4.12 -2.83 -9.08
C VAL A 141 -5.57 -2.58 -8.66
N TRP A 142 -6.22 -1.59 -9.29
CA TRP A 142 -7.48 -1.00 -8.81
C TRP A 142 -8.74 -1.43 -9.57
N ASP A 143 -8.61 -2.23 -10.63
CA ASP A 143 -9.69 -2.54 -11.57
C ASP A 143 -10.57 -3.73 -11.15
N GLU A 144 -10.26 -4.36 -10.02
CA GLU A 144 -11.02 -5.47 -9.45
C GLU A 144 -12.24 -4.99 -8.66
N GLU A 145 -13.31 -5.78 -8.66
CA GLU A 145 -14.53 -5.52 -7.90
C GLU A 145 -14.58 -6.36 -6.63
N VAL A 146 -15.11 -5.78 -5.55
CA VAL A 146 -15.28 -6.46 -4.26
C VAL A 146 -16.69 -6.29 -3.71
N SER A 147 -17.13 -7.25 -2.89
CA SER A 147 -18.39 -7.15 -2.17
C SER A 147 -18.36 -6.00 -1.16
N ILE A 148 -19.52 -5.41 -0.87
CA ILE A 148 -19.60 -4.34 0.14
C ILE A 148 -19.22 -4.84 1.54
N LEU A 149 -19.69 -6.04 1.91
CA LEU A 149 -19.52 -6.62 3.24
C LEU A 149 -18.51 -7.76 3.24
N ASN A 150 -17.89 -8.01 4.40
CA ASN A 150 -17.05 -9.18 4.62
C ASN A 150 -17.85 -10.47 4.40
N VAL A 151 -17.26 -11.42 3.69
CA VAL A 151 -17.92 -12.71 3.41
C VAL A 151 -17.53 -13.70 4.51
N THR A 152 -18.38 -13.83 5.54
CA THR A 152 -18.07 -14.67 6.71
C THR A 152 -18.54 -16.12 6.60
N THR A 153 -19.44 -16.46 5.66
CA THR A 153 -19.92 -17.84 5.50
C THR A 153 -20.44 -18.11 4.09
N LYS A 154 -20.05 -19.27 3.53
CA LYS A 154 -20.88 -19.97 2.53
C LYS A 154 -22.19 -20.38 3.23
N SER A 155 -23.22 -19.54 3.16
CA SER A 155 -24.62 -19.91 3.41
C SER A 155 -25.44 -19.15 2.36
N PHE A 156 -26.39 -19.69 1.61
CA PHE A 156 -27.15 -20.93 1.69
C PHE A 156 -27.87 -21.10 0.32
N ARG A 157 -27.98 -22.34 -0.17
CA ARG A 157 -28.86 -22.88 -1.24
C ARG A 157 -28.53 -22.65 -2.72
N SER A 158 -28.08 -23.73 -3.36
CA SER A 158 -28.72 -24.40 -4.50
C SER A 158 -29.78 -23.59 -5.29
N SER A 159 -29.32 -22.65 -6.08
CA SER A 159 -29.83 -22.34 -7.42
C SER A 159 -28.69 -21.61 -8.13
N GLU A 160 -28.54 -21.75 -9.45
CA GLU A 160 -27.40 -21.30 -10.27
C GLU A 160 -27.17 -19.78 -10.32
N ARG A 161 -27.67 -19.03 -9.33
CA ARG A 161 -27.39 -17.61 -9.10
C ARG A 161 -27.02 -17.41 -7.64
N GLY A 162 -25.85 -17.92 -7.27
CA GLY A 162 -25.24 -17.67 -5.96
C GLY A 162 -25.09 -16.17 -5.74
N TRP A 163 -25.60 -15.69 -4.60
CA TRP A 163 -25.55 -14.31 -4.09
C TRP A 163 -24.62 -13.35 -4.87
N VAL A 164 -25.18 -12.62 -5.83
CA VAL A 164 -24.57 -11.43 -6.41
C VAL A 164 -24.89 -10.27 -5.47
N GLY A 165 -24.18 -10.21 -4.33
CA GLY A 165 -24.19 -9.00 -3.52
C GLY A 165 -23.76 -7.80 -4.37
N ARG A 166 -24.18 -6.57 -4.00
CA ARG A 166 -23.66 -5.37 -4.67
C ARG A 166 -22.13 -5.38 -4.58
N THR A 167 -21.48 -5.31 -5.73
CA THR A 167 -20.04 -5.14 -5.86
C THR A 167 -19.71 -3.68 -6.14
N VAL A 168 -18.48 -3.29 -5.83
CA VAL A 168 -17.95 -1.96 -6.12
C VAL A 168 -16.49 -2.12 -6.58
N LYS A 169 -16.07 -1.33 -7.55
CA LYS A 169 -14.67 -1.26 -7.98
C LYS A 169 -13.77 -0.77 -6.84
N LEU A 170 -12.60 -1.38 -6.67
CA LEU A 170 -11.60 -0.97 -5.69
C LEU A 170 -11.18 0.50 -5.89
N ARG A 171 -11.07 0.95 -7.14
CA ARG A 171 -10.87 2.36 -7.49
C ARG A 171 -11.85 3.30 -6.80
N THR A 172 -13.15 3.03 -6.87
CA THR A 172 -14.20 3.88 -6.27
C THR A 172 -14.07 3.98 -4.75
N ILE A 173 -13.50 2.96 -4.10
CA ILE A 173 -13.22 2.97 -2.66
C ILE A 173 -12.01 3.87 -2.39
N ALA A 174 -10.92 3.69 -3.15
CA ALA A 174 -9.68 4.44 -3.01
C ALA A 174 -9.85 5.94 -3.31
N GLU A 175 -10.68 6.31 -4.28
CA GLU A 175 -11.00 7.70 -4.65
C GLU A 175 -11.63 8.51 -3.51
N ARG A 176 -12.21 7.84 -2.49
CA ARG A 176 -12.71 8.51 -1.29
C ARG A 176 -11.60 9.02 -0.37
N TRP A 177 -10.41 8.43 -0.48
CA TRP A 177 -9.27 8.70 0.39
C TRP A 177 -8.11 9.39 -0.35
N CYS A 178 -7.97 9.12 -1.65
CA CYS A 178 -6.79 9.43 -2.42
C CYS A 178 -7.13 10.08 -3.77
N ILE A 179 -6.18 10.86 -4.28
CA ILE A 179 -6.21 11.39 -5.65
C ILE A 179 -5.39 10.45 -6.55
N PHE A 180 -5.97 10.00 -7.65
CA PHE A 180 -5.26 9.19 -8.65
C PHE A 180 -4.39 10.07 -9.54
N LYS A 181 -3.15 9.65 -9.77
CA LYS A 181 -2.14 10.30 -10.62
C LYS A 181 -1.52 9.29 -11.57
#